data_AF-A0AAU5Y151-F1
#
_entry.id   AF-A0AAU5Y151-F1
#
_cell.length_a   1.000
_cell.length_b   1.000
_cell.length_c   1.000
_cell.angle_alpha   90.00
_cell.angle_beta   90.00
_cell.angle_gamma   90.00
#
_symmetry.space_group_name_H-M   'P 1'
#
loop_
_entity.id
_entity.type
_entity.pdbx_description
1 polymer ?
#
loop_
_entity_poly.entity_id
_entity_poly.type
_entity_poly.pdbx_seq_one_letter_code
_entity_poly.pdbx_strand_id
1 'polypeptide(L)'
;MTVQTIERSRAAVRRADAEREDQQITQPLAYGYLRVPCDVPDQKVRRLEQALRAFAALQGLYLVTFFFEFDCGSQEAFGELLTELGRAEAHYVVIPSLRHFARSVLLQNQMLTRLEHEAAAEVLALRETA
;
A
#
# COMPACT_ATOMS: atom_id res chain seq x y z
N MET A 1 -6.31 -26.33 42.46
CA MET A 1 -6.13 -25.02 41.80
C MET A 1 -5.61 -25.28 40.39
N THR A 2 -5.85 -24.39 39.42
CA THR A 2 -5.16 -24.38 38.09
C THR A 2 -5.81 -25.12 36.92
N VAL A 3 -7.10 -24.87 36.65
CA VAL A 3 -7.69 -25.12 35.30
C VAL A 3 -8.46 -23.88 34.80
N GLN A 4 -9.14 -23.16 35.70
CA GLN A 4 -9.88 -21.93 35.37
C GLN A 4 -9.01 -20.75 34.88
N THR A 5 -7.71 -20.76 35.12
CA THR A 5 -6.81 -19.65 34.74
C THR A 5 -6.46 -19.68 33.24
N ILE A 6 -6.39 -20.88 32.62
CA ILE A 6 -5.93 -21.04 31.22
C ILE A 6 -7.04 -20.66 30.23
N GLU A 7 -8.31 -21.00 30.53
CA GLU A 7 -9.44 -20.65 29.66
C GLU A 7 -9.70 -19.15 29.60
N ARG A 8 -9.53 -18.43 30.72
CA ARG A 8 -9.63 -16.96 30.75
C ARG A 8 -8.57 -16.29 29.88
N SER A 9 -7.38 -16.88 29.78
CA SER A 9 -6.28 -16.37 28.98
C SER A 9 -6.52 -16.57 27.48
N ARG A 10 -7.07 -17.71 27.04
CA ARG A 10 -7.47 -17.95 25.64
C ARG A 10 -8.66 -17.09 25.20
N ALA A 11 -9.63 -16.88 26.08
CA ALA A 11 -10.77 -16.02 25.80
C ALA A 11 -10.35 -14.55 25.65
N ALA A 12 -9.42 -14.06 26.48
CA ALA A 12 -8.89 -12.69 26.39
C ALA A 12 -8.06 -12.46 25.11
N VAL A 13 -7.24 -13.44 24.69
CA VAL A 13 -6.48 -13.34 23.44
C VAL A 13 -7.40 -13.34 22.22
N ARG A 14 -8.40 -14.24 22.17
CA ARG A 14 -9.41 -14.22 21.08
C ARG A 14 -10.24 -12.95 21.05
N ARG A 15 -10.51 -12.35 22.22
CA ARG A 15 -11.23 -11.08 22.30
C ARG A 15 -10.36 -9.92 21.82
N ALA A 16 -9.06 -9.92 22.13
CA ALA A 16 -8.11 -8.93 21.62
C ALA A 16 -7.83 -9.09 20.11
N ASP A 17 -7.83 -10.32 19.59
CA ASP A 17 -7.70 -10.58 18.15
C ASP A 17 -8.99 -10.20 17.41
N ALA A 18 -10.16 -10.52 17.95
CA ALA A 18 -11.44 -10.08 17.42
C ALA A 18 -11.63 -8.56 17.54
N GLU A 19 -11.17 -7.90 18.62
CA GLU A 19 -11.18 -6.43 18.76
C GLU A 19 -10.15 -5.74 17.84
N ARG A 20 -9.12 -6.46 17.36
CA ARG A 20 -8.23 -6.02 16.28
C ARG A 20 -8.87 -6.21 14.90
N GLU A 21 -9.73 -7.22 14.72
CA GLU A 21 -10.50 -7.47 13.50
C GLU A 21 -11.74 -6.55 13.40
N ASP A 22 -12.40 -6.24 14.53
CA ASP A 22 -13.55 -5.33 14.69
C ASP A 22 -13.14 -3.87 14.98
N GLN A 23 -11.83 -3.57 15.06
CA GLN A 23 -11.31 -2.27 14.59
C GLN A 23 -11.44 -2.22 13.07
N GLN A 24 -12.70 -2.31 12.69
CA GLN A 24 -13.26 -2.24 11.38
C GLN A 24 -12.56 -1.11 10.65
N ILE A 25 -12.12 -1.43 9.44
CA ILE A 25 -11.41 -0.60 8.48
C ILE A 25 -12.15 0.74 8.34
N THR A 26 -11.92 1.65 9.27
CA THR A 26 -12.41 3.03 9.30
C THR A 26 -11.36 3.94 8.68
N GLN A 27 -10.11 3.46 8.64
CA GLN A 27 -9.03 4.06 7.91
C GLN A 27 -9.29 3.92 6.41
N PRO A 28 -9.18 5.01 5.63
CA PRO A 28 -9.26 4.92 4.18
C PRO A 28 -8.24 3.93 3.64
N LEU A 29 -8.67 3.16 2.63
CA LEU A 29 -7.83 2.18 1.97
C LEU A 29 -6.77 2.86 1.11
N ALA A 30 -5.56 2.33 1.16
CA ALA A 30 -4.47 2.71 0.28
C ALA A 30 -3.84 1.47 -0.37
N TYR A 31 -3.30 1.67 -1.57
CA TYR A 31 -2.52 0.66 -2.28
C TYR A 31 -1.12 1.17 -2.57
N GLY A 32 -0.14 0.28 -2.49
CA GLY A 32 1.24 0.63 -2.79
C GLY A 32 1.60 0.33 -4.24
N TYR A 33 2.45 1.16 -4.84
CA TYR A 33 2.97 0.90 -6.19
C TYR A 33 4.48 1.07 -6.24
N LEU A 34 5.17 0.07 -6.77
CA LEU A 34 6.62 0.10 -6.95
C LEU A 34 7.02 -0.46 -8.31
N ARG A 35 7.73 0.34 -9.09
CA ARG A 35 8.61 -0.22 -10.12
C ARG A 35 9.90 -0.72 -9.46
N VAL A 36 10.22 -1.99 -9.67
CA VAL A 36 11.38 -2.68 -9.08
C VAL A 36 12.24 -3.26 -10.21
N PRO A 37 13.31 -2.57 -10.61
CA PRO A 37 14.28 -3.11 -11.55
C PRO A 37 14.87 -4.45 -11.06
N CYS A 38 15.21 -5.33 -12.01
CA CYS A 38 15.69 -6.69 -11.74
C CYS A 38 17.02 -6.76 -10.95
N ASP A 39 17.77 -5.67 -10.87
CA ASP A 39 19.01 -5.56 -10.10
C ASP A 39 18.81 -5.14 -8.64
N VAL A 40 17.57 -4.86 -8.22
CA VAL A 40 17.24 -4.49 -6.85
C VAL A 40 17.08 -5.74 -5.98
N PRO A 41 17.89 -5.94 -4.91
CA PRO A 41 17.75 -7.11 -4.04
C PRO A 41 16.44 -7.10 -3.26
N ASP A 42 15.81 -8.26 -3.07
CA ASP A 42 14.55 -8.43 -2.32
C ASP A 42 14.58 -7.78 -0.93
N GLN A 43 15.72 -7.85 -0.23
CA GLN A 43 15.85 -7.24 1.08
C GLN A 43 15.66 -5.71 1.03
N LYS A 44 16.08 -5.07 -0.05
CA LYS A 44 15.87 -3.64 -0.28
C LYS A 44 14.41 -3.34 -0.58
N VAL A 45 13.74 -4.19 -1.36
CA VAL A 45 12.29 -4.09 -1.63
C VAL A 45 11.49 -4.23 -0.33
N ARG A 46 11.76 -5.26 0.48
CA ARG A 46 11.10 -5.46 1.78
C ARG A 46 11.27 -4.26 2.74
N ARG A 47 12.45 -3.64 2.76
CA ARG A 47 12.67 -2.42 3.57
C ARG A 47 11.84 -1.24 3.06
N LEU A 48 11.70 -1.10 1.74
CA LEU A 48 10.83 -0.07 1.14
C LEU A 48 9.36 -0.32 1.48
N GLU A 49 8.87 -1.55 1.34
CA GLU A 49 7.50 -1.91 1.72
C GLU A 49 7.21 -1.58 3.19
N GLN A 50 8.13 -1.93 4.10
CA GLN A 50 8.00 -1.60 5.52
C GLN A 50 7.95 -0.09 5.77
N ALA A 51 8.79 0.68 5.08
CA ALA A 51 8.80 2.13 5.17
C ALA A 51 7.49 2.75 4.66
N LEU A 52 6.95 2.24 3.55
CA LEU A 52 5.67 2.70 2.98
C LEU A 52 4.48 2.32 3.87
N ARG A 53 4.49 1.14 4.48
CA ARG A 53 3.48 0.74 5.46
C ARG A 53 3.48 1.66 6.67
N ALA A 54 4.67 1.96 7.22
CA ALA A 54 4.80 2.90 8.32
C ALA A 54 4.35 4.31 7.94
N PHE A 55 4.71 4.77 6.74
CA PHE A 55 4.28 6.06 6.22
C PHE A 55 2.76 6.15 6.04
N ALA A 56 2.13 5.15 5.41
CA ALA A 56 0.68 5.10 5.26
C ALA A 56 -0.05 5.12 6.62
N ALA A 57 0.45 4.35 7.58
CA ALA A 57 -0.10 4.35 8.94
C ALA A 57 0.00 5.73 9.62
N LEU A 58 1.10 6.48 9.41
CA LEU A 58 1.23 7.86 9.89
C LEU A 58 0.25 8.83 9.23
N GLN A 59 -0.18 8.54 7.99
CA GLN A 59 -1.23 9.29 7.29
C GLN A 59 -2.66 8.82 7.67
N GLY A 60 -2.80 7.88 8.60
CA GLY A 60 -4.10 7.33 8.98
C GLY A 60 -4.72 6.39 7.93
N LEU A 61 -3.90 5.85 7.02
CA LEU A 61 -4.33 4.98 5.93
C LEU A 61 -4.03 3.51 6.23
N TYR A 62 -4.90 2.63 5.72
CA TYR A 62 -4.67 1.19 5.74
C TYR A 62 -4.09 0.72 4.40
N LEU A 63 -2.78 0.43 4.37
CA LEU A 63 -2.09 -0.02 3.16
C LEU A 63 -2.34 -1.53 2.92
N VAL A 64 -3.27 -1.84 2.02
CA VAL A 64 -3.78 -3.19 1.76
C VAL A 64 -2.67 -4.09 1.21
N THR A 65 -2.18 -3.78 0.02
CA THR A 65 -1.14 -4.55 -0.67
C THR A 65 -0.33 -3.66 -1.62
N PHE A 66 0.65 -4.26 -2.28
CA PHE A 66 1.51 -3.63 -3.27
C PHE A 66 1.29 -4.22 -4.65
N PHE A 67 1.35 -3.35 -5.67
CA PHE A 67 1.49 -3.71 -7.07
C PHE A 67 2.93 -3.45 -7.50
N PHE A 68 3.54 -4.45 -8.14
CA PHE A 68 4.95 -4.42 -8.53
C PHE A 68 5.10 -4.49 -10.04
N GLU A 69 5.87 -3.56 -10.57
CA GLU A 69 6.25 -3.55 -11.98
C GLU A 69 7.73 -3.91 -12.10
N PHE A 70 8.02 -5.08 -12.67
CA PHE A 70 9.39 -5.59 -12.78
C PHE A 70 10.03 -5.30 -14.14
N ASP A 71 9.20 -5.23 -15.19
CA ASP A 71 9.70 -5.08 -16.56
C ASP A 71 9.80 -3.61 -16.99
N CYS A 72 10.90 -3.29 -17.67
CA CYS A 72 11.15 -1.96 -18.22
C CYS A 72 10.10 -1.62 -19.29
N GLY A 73 9.33 -0.55 -19.06
CA GLY A 73 8.34 -0.05 -20.01
C GLY A 73 6.95 -0.69 -19.88
N SER A 74 6.81 -1.78 -19.12
CA SER A 74 5.50 -2.33 -18.77
C SER A 74 4.72 -1.40 -17.83
N GLN A 75 3.39 -1.44 -17.94
CA GLN A 75 2.42 -0.78 -17.08
C GLN A 75 1.27 -1.75 -16.69
N GLU A 76 1.49 -3.06 -16.78
CA GLU A 76 0.47 -4.07 -16.48
C GLU A 76 0.01 -3.97 -15.03
N ALA A 77 0.95 -3.98 -14.07
CA ALA A 77 0.65 -3.83 -12.65
C ALA A 77 0.01 -2.47 -12.33
N PHE A 78 0.32 -1.44 -13.10
CA PHE A 78 -0.33 -0.13 -12.96
C PHE A 78 -1.80 -0.17 -13.44
N GLY A 79 -2.10 -0.89 -14.51
CA GLY A 79 -3.48 -1.11 -14.96
C GLY A 79 -4.30 -1.93 -13.96
N GLU A 80 -3.68 -2.96 -13.37
CA GLU A 80 -4.30 -3.74 -12.30
C GLU A 80 -4.59 -2.88 -11.05
N LEU A 81 -3.65 -2.01 -10.67
CA LEU A 81 -3.86 -1.05 -9.59
C LEU A 81 -5.07 -0.15 -9.86
N LEU A 82 -5.20 0.42 -11.05
CA LEU A 82 -6.36 1.27 -11.41
C LEU A 82 -7.68 0.52 -11.28
N THR A 83 -7.71 -0.72 -11.78
CA THR A 83 -8.88 -1.60 -11.68
C THR A 83 -9.24 -1.89 -10.22
N GLU A 84 -8.23 -2.16 -9.40
CA GLU A 84 -8.40 -2.48 -7.99
C GLU A 84 -8.85 -1.28 -7.16
N LEU A 85 -8.31 -0.08 -7.43
CA LEU A 85 -8.74 1.16 -6.77
C LEU A 85 -10.23 1.40 -6.96
N GLY A 86 -10.73 1.22 -8.20
CA GLY A 86 -12.15 1.33 -8.49
C GLY A 86 -12.99 0.23 -7.82
N ARG A 87 -12.52 -1.03 -7.86
CA ARG A 87 -13.23 -2.16 -7.26
C ARG A 87 -13.35 -2.05 -5.74
N ALA A 88 -12.33 -1.53 -5.08
CA ALA A 88 -12.24 -1.44 -3.63
C ALA A 88 -12.71 -0.07 -3.07
N GLU A 89 -13.15 0.85 -3.93
CA GLU A 89 -13.46 2.24 -3.56
C GLU A 89 -12.31 2.91 -2.77
N ALA A 90 -11.07 2.64 -3.21
CA ALA A 90 -9.87 3.17 -2.59
C ALA A 90 -9.33 4.37 -3.39
N HIS A 91 -8.96 5.43 -2.69
CA HIS A 91 -8.59 6.71 -3.29
C HIS A 91 -7.16 7.15 -2.95
N TYR A 92 -6.33 6.25 -2.43
CA TYR A 92 -4.95 6.57 -2.06
C TYR A 92 -3.95 5.59 -2.65
N VAL A 93 -2.90 6.13 -3.27
CA VAL A 93 -1.75 5.37 -3.73
C VAL A 93 -0.49 5.86 -3.04
N VAL A 94 0.25 4.94 -2.43
CA VAL A 94 1.47 5.22 -1.68
C VAL A 94 2.68 4.74 -2.46
N ILE A 95 3.65 5.63 -2.69
CA ILE A 95 4.85 5.34 -3.49
C ILE A 95 6.12 5.83 -2.79
N PRO A 96 7.31 5.26 -3.09
CA PRO A 96 8.55 5.80 -2.54
C PRO A 96 8.87 7.20 -3.06
N SER A 97 8.68 7.44 -4.36
CA SER A 97 8.83 8.73 -5.05
C SER A 97 8.24 8.63 -6.46
N LEU A 98 8.01 9.77 -7.15
CA LEU A 98 7.49 9.80 -8.53
C LEU A 98 8.38 9.06 -9.54
N ARG A 99 9.66 8.84 -9.23
CA ARG A 99 10.56 8.01 -10.06
C ARG A 99 10.10 6.56 -10.20
N HIS A 100 9.26 6.06 -9.29
CA HIS A 100 8.68 4.73 -9.39
C HIS A 100 7.57 4.64 -10.44
N PHE A 101 6.91 5.74 -10.82
CA PHE A 101 6.02 5.74 -11.98
C PHE A 101 6.83 5.64 -13.26
N ALA A 102 7.70 6.62 -13.50
CA ALA A 102 8.53 6.68 -14.69
C ALA A 102 9.79 7.54 -14.48
N ARG A 103 10.77 7.40 -15.39
CA ARG A 103 11.91 8.33 -15.47
C ARG A 103 11.55 9.64 -16.16
N SER A 104 10.66 9.59 -17.16
CA SER A 104 10.19 10.75 -17.91
C SER A 104 9.13 11.51 -17.11
N VAL A 105 9.30 12.82 -16.94
CA VAL A 105 8.32 13.69 -16.27
C VAL A 105 6.99 13.69 -17.03
N LEU A 106 7.03 13.68 -18.37
CA LEU A 106 5.81 13.58 -19.17
C LEU A 106 5.02 12.31 -18.84
N LEU A 107 5.71 11.18 -18.72
CA LEU A 107 5.06 9.91 -18.39
C LEU A 107 4.59 9.85 -16.92
N GLN A 108 5.34 10.46 -15.99
CA GLN A 108 4.88 10.61 -14.60
C GLN A 108 3.57 11.38 -14.54
N ASN A 109 3.49 12.52 -15.24
CA ASN A 109 2.27 13.33 -15.29
C ASN A 109 1.11 12.57 -15.92
N GLN A 110 1.35 11.82 -17.01
CA GLN A 110 0.33 10.96 -17.60
C GLN A 110 -0.19 9.92 -16.61
N MET A 111 0.69 9.24 -15.85
CA MET A 111 0.27 8.26 -14.86
C MET A 111 -0.50 8.90 -13.69
N LEU A 112 -0.07 10.08 -13.21
CA LEU A 112 -0.78 10.86 -12.20
C LEU A 112 -2.19 11.24 -12.66
N THR A 113 -2.31 11.79 -13.87
CA THR A 113 -3.60 12.16 -14.47
C THR A 113 -4.54 10.95 -14.59
N ARG A 114 -4.01 9.76 -14.87
CA ARG A 114 -4.81 8.54 -14.92
C ARG A 114 -5.34 8.14 -13.55
N LEU A 115 -4.49 8.16 -12.51
CA LEU A 115 -4.93 7.90 -11.14
C LEU A 115 -6.01 8.89 -10.68
N GLU A 116 -5.84 10.16 -11.00
CA GLU A 116 -6.81 11.22 -10.67
C GLU A 116 -8.14 11.03 -11.41
N HIS A 117 -8.12 10.84 -12.72
CA HIS A 117 -9.37 10.81 -13.52
C HIS A 117 -10.05 9.44 -13.57
N GLU A 118 -9.30 8.34 -13.54
CA GLU A 118 -9.88 6.99 -13.67
C GLU A 118 -10.27 6.40 -12.31
N ALA A 119 -9.62 6.84 -11.21
CA ALA A 119 -9.83 6.26 -9.87
C ALA A 119 -10.06 7.31 -8.76
N ALA A 120 -10.08 8.61 -9.07
CA ALA A 120 -10.13 9.68 -8.07
C ALA A 120 -9.06 9.52 -6.98
N ALA A 121 -7.89 9.02 -7.34
CA ALA A 121 -6.86 8.62 -6.40
C ALA A 121 -5.80 9.71 -6.20
N GLU A 122 -5.52 10.02 -4.93
CA GLU A 122 -4.42 10.87 -4.48
C GLU A 122 -3.12 10.06 -4.32
N VAL A 123 -1.99 10.64 -4.73
CA VAL A 123 -0.68 10.00 -4.61
C VAL A 123 0.14 10.60 -3.48
N LEU A 124 0.55 9.74 -2.54
CA LEU A 124 1.40 10.10 -1.42
C LEU A 124 2.80 9.52 -1.59
N ALA A 125 3.78 10.39 -1.78
CA ALA A 125 5.17 10.01 -1.93
C ALA A 125 5.92 10.09 -0.59
N LEU A 126 6.61 9.01 -0.19
CA LEU A 126 7.45 9.01 1.02
C LEU A 126 8.60 10.03 0.93
N ARG A 127 9.13 10.24 -0.27
CA ARG A 127 10.11 11.28 -0.55
C ARG A 127 9.57 12.15 -1.67
N GLU A 128 9.33 13.42 -1.37
CA GLU A 128 9.19 14.44 -2.40
C GLU A 128 10.51 14.51 -3.17
N THR A 129 10.44 14.42 -4.49
CA THR A 129 11.63 14.54 -5.36
C THR A 129 12.19 15.95 -5.24
N ALA A 130 13.45 16.05 -4.79
CA ALA A 130 14.35 17.15 -5.14
C ALA A 130 14.84 17.01 -6.59
#